data_AF-W7CA38-F1
#
_entry.id   AF-W7CA38-F1
#
_cell.length_a   1.000
_cell.length_b   1.000
_cell.length_c   1.000
_cell.angle_alpha   90.00
_cell.angle_beta   90.00
_cell.angle_gamma   90.00
#
_symmetry.space_group_name_H-M   'P 1'
#
loop_
_entity.id
_entity.type
_entity.pdbx_description
1 polymer ?
#
loop_
_entity_poly.entity_id
_entity_poly.type
_entity_poly.pdbx_seq_one_letter_code
_entity_poly.pdbx_strand_id
1 'polypeptide(L)'
;MQKHEEKKQDQAIVDEYKPIVEDFVKANFEGVNSVEFKGWKNNPMDTIYLSGYVNGKESYLFDAPLHKDKDGNYDSGGMVVSKELNSLNIN
;
A
#
# COMPACT_ATOMS: atom_id res chain seq x y z
N MET A 1 6.31 23.78 12.87
CA MET A 1 5.21 23.93 11.89
C MET A 1 5.34 22.91 10.75
N GLN A 2 6.56 22.56 10.29
CA GLN A 2 6.84 21.57 9.23
C GLN A 2 6.17 20.19 9.39
N LYS A 3 6.25 19.53 10.55
CA LYS A 3 5.68 18.18 10.76
C LYS A 3 4.18 18.03 10.49
N HIS A 4 3.41 19.11 10.61
CA HIS A 4 1.95 19.06 10.38
C HIS A 4 1.63 19.17 8.88
N GLU A 5 2.47 19.85 8.12
CA GLU A 5 2.33 19.99 6.66
C GLU A 5 2.78 18.72 5.95
N GLU A 6 3.91 18.12 6.37
CA GLU A 6 4.39 16.82 5.90
C GLU A 6 3.34 15.72 6.07
N LYS A 7 2.74 15.62 7.27
CA LYS A 7 1.71 14.62 7.55
C LYS A 7 0.44 14.80 6.69
N LYS A 8 0.10 16.04 6.32
CA LYS A 8 -1.05 16.31 5.43
C LYS A 8 -0.73 15.92 3.99
N GLN A 9 0.49 16.18 3.54
CA GLN A 9 0.95 15.78 2.21
C GLN A 9 0.99 14.26 2.08
N ASP A 10 1.56 13.56 3.06
CA ASP A 10 1.61 12.09 3.10
C ASP A 10 0.19 11.48 3.05
N GLN A 11 -0.75 12.07 3.79
CA GLN A 11 -2.15 11.62 3.77
C GLN A 11 -2.79 11.80 2.39
N ALA A 12 -2.53 12.92 1.71
CA ALA A 12 -3.06 13.17 0.36
C ALA A 12 -2.52 12.15 -0.65
N ILE A 13 -1.22 11.83 -0.59
CA ILE A 13 -0.60 10.78 -1.41
C ILE A 13 -1.23 9.42 -1.10
N VAL A 14 -1.41 9.09 0.18
CA VAL A 14 -2.06 7.82 0.56
C VAL A 14 -3.47 7.72 0.00
N ASP A 15 -4.26 8.78 0.08
CA ASP A 15 -5.64 8.77 -0.42
C ASP A 15 -5.71 8.69 -1.95
N GLU A 16 -4.73 9.25 -2.66
CA GLU A 16 -4.57 9.12 -4.12
C GLU A 16 -4.21 7.68 -4.53
N TYR A 17 -3.31 7.01 -3.79
CA TYR A 17 -2.79 5.68 -4.16
C TYR A 17 -3.59 4.51 -3.60
N LYS A 18 -4.43 4.72 -2.58
CA LYS A 18 -5.36 3.68 -2.07
C LYS A 18 -6.12 2.94 -3.19
N PRO A 19 -6.85 3.61 -4.09
CA PRO A 19 -7.58 2.90 -5.15
C PRO A 19 -6.65 2.13 -6.10
N ILE A 20 -5.46 2.67 -6.39
CA ILE A 20 -4.46 2.01 -7.26
C ILE A 20 -3.94 0.71 -6.62
N VAL A 21 -3.63 0.76 -5.32
CA VAL A 21 -3.20 -0.41 -4.55
C VAL A 21 -4.32 -1.43 -4.46
N GLU A 22 -5.56 -1.00 -4.22
CA GLU A 22 -6.73 -1.88 -4.18
C GLU A 22 -6.93 -2.62 -5.52
N ASP A 23 -6.88 -1.90 -6.64
CA ASP A 23 -7.01 -2.47 -7.97
C ASP A 23 -5.87 -3.46 -8.28
N PHE A 24 -4.64 -3.11 -7.91
CA PHE A 24 -3.50 -4.02 -8.06
C PHE A 24 -3.73 -5.32 -7.26
N VAL A 25 -4.12 -5.23 -5.99
CA VAL A 25 -4.35 -6.42 -5.15
C VAL A 25 -5.45 -7.30 -5.77
N LYS A 26 -6.56 -6.71 -6.21
CA LYS A 26 -7.66 -7.44 -6.84
C LYS A 26 -7.29 -8.08 -8.18
N ALA A 27 -6.39 -7.45 -8.94
CA ALA A 27 -5.94 -7.96 -10.23
C ALA A 27 -4.91 -9.09 -10.12
N ASN A 28 -4.12 -9.12 -9.04
CA ASN A 28 -3.00 -10.05 -8.90
C ASN A 28 -3.31 -11.26 -7.99
N PHE A 29 -4.31 -11.19 -7.12
CA PHE A 29 -4.63 -12.27 -6.18
C PHE A 29 -6.02 -12.83 -6.40
N GLU A 30 -6.11 -14.15 -6.52
CA GLU A 30 -7.37 -14.85 -6.75
C GLU A 30 -8.27 -14.79 -5.52
N GLY A 31 -9.57 -14.59 -5.74
CA GLY A 31 -10.58 -14.63 -4.68
C GLY A 31 -10.54 -13.44 -3.73
N VAL A 32 -9.91 -12.32 -4.09
CA VAL A 32 -10.01 -11.06 -3.35
C VAL A 32 -11.38 -10.41 -3.59
N ASN A 33 -12.20 -10.36 -2.54
CA ASN A 33 -13.52 -9.72 -2.54
C ASN A 33 -13.50 -8.38 -1.79
N SER A 34 -12.61 -8.23 -0.81
CA SER A 34 -12.43 -6.98 -0.06
C SER A 34 -10.97 -6.71 0.24
N VAL A 35 -10.64 -5.42 0.33
CA VAL A 35 -9.32 -4.90 0.71
C VAL A 35 -9.53 -3.94 1.88
N GLU A 36 -8.84 -4.18 2.98
CA GLU A 36 -8.91 -3.35 4.19
C GLU A 36 -7.56 -2.68 4.47
N PHE A 37 -7.52 -1.36 4.39
CA PHE A 37 -6.34 -0.58 4.76
C PHE A 37 -6.24 -0.41 6.27
N LYS A 38 -5.14 -0.88 6.87
CA LYS A 38 -4.87 -0.73 8.31
C LYS A 38 -4.30 0.64 8.66
N GLY A 39 -3.60 1.26 7.70
CA GLY A 39 -2.99 2.57 7.86
C GLY A 39 -1.73 2.70 7.03
N TRP A 40 -0.98 3.76 7.31
CA TRP A 40 0.28 4.02 6.63
C TRP A 40 1.36 4.47 7.62
N LYS A 41 2.62 4.25 7.25
CA LYS A 41 3.80 4.72 7.98
C LYS A 41 4.79 5.32 7.00
N ASN A 42 5.39 6.44 7.35
CA ASN A 42 6.52 7.00 6.62
C ASN A 42 7.82 6.53 7.28
N ASN A 43 8.82 6.12 6.50
CA ASN A 43 10.15 5.78 7.00
C ASN A 43 11.09 7.01 6.90
N PRO A 44 12.28 6.97 7.53
CA PRO A 44 13.25 8.06 7.42
C PRO A 44 13.83 8.31 6.00
N MET A 45 13.48 7.48 5.02
CA MET A 45 13.89 7.61 3.61
C MET A 45 12.73 8.09 2.72
N ASP A 46 11.75 8.79 3.30
CA ASP A 46 10.57 9.34 2.62
C ASP A 46 9.75 8.30 1.82
N THR A 47 9.79 7.04 2.25
CA THR A 47 8.95 5.97 1.69
C THR A 47 7.73 5.80 2.56
N ILE A 48 6.55 5.98 1.97
CA ILE A 48 5.27 5.75 2.63
C ILE A 48 4.87 4.30 2.41
N TYR A 49 4.72 3.51 3.47
CA TYR A 49 4.18 2.16 3.39
C TYR A 49 2.70 2.20 3.69
N LEU A 50 1.87 1.84 2.72
CA LEU A 50 0.43 1.63 2.86
C LEU A 50 0.18 0.15 3.17
N SER A 51 -0.29 -0.14 4.37
CA SER A 51 -0.47 -1.52 4.87
C SER A 51 -1.94 -1.90 4.93
N GLY A 52 -2.24 -3.16 4.65
CA GLY A 52 -3.59 -3.68 4.76
C GLY A 52 -3.66 -5.20 4.74
N TYR A 53 -4.88 -5.71 4.66
CA TYR A 53 -5.17 -7.13 4.46
C TYR A 53 -6.37 -7.29 3.54
N VAL A 54 -6.64 -8.53 3.12
CA VAL A 54 -7.76 -8.83 2.22
C VAL A 54 -8.76 -9.80 2.85
N ASN A 55 -10.01 -9.73 2.41
CA ASN A 55 -11.08 -10.64 2.80
C ASN A 55 -11.33 -10.72 4.31
N GLY A 56 -11.04 -9.65 5.08
CA GLY A 56 -11.16 -9.66 6.54
C GLY A 56 -10.12 -10.55 7.24
N LYS A 57 -9.12 -11.08 6.52
CA LYS A 57 -8.14 -12.03 7.06
C LYS A 57 -6.83 -11.34 7.36
N GLU A 58 -6.55 -11.10 8.64
CA GLU A 58 -5.27 -10.52 9.10
C GLU A 58 -4.04 -11.37 8.76
N SER A 59 -4.19 -12.61 8.30
CA SER A 59 -3.07 -13.41 7.77
C SER A 59 -2.77 -13.12 6.30
N TYR A 60 -3.69 -12.49 5.55
CA TYR A 60 -3.51 -12.16 4.14
C TYR A 60 -3.07 -10.69 4.02
N LEU A 61 -1.87 -10.40 4.53
CA LEU A 61 -1.33 -9.05 4.66
C LEU A 61 -0.62 -8.59 3.40
N PHE A 62 -0.68 -7.28 3.16
CA PHE A 62 0.17 -6.60 2.20
C PHE A 62 0.75 -5.30 2.77
N ASP A 63 1.92 -4.94 2.27
CA ASP A 63 2.60 -3.67 2.45
C ASP A 63 2.97 -3.13 1.06
N ALA A 64 2.36 -2.00 0.68
CA ALA A 64 2.64 -1.30 -0.56
C ALA A 64 3.55 -0.09 -0.27
N PRO A 65 4.87 -0.18 -0.54
CA PRO A 65 5.76 0.97 -0.47
C PRO A 65 5.45 1.93 -1.62
N LEU A 66 5.23 3.20 -1.31
CA LEU A 66 5.11 4.30 -2.24
C LEU A 66 6.45 5.04 -2.23
N HIS A 67 7.28 4.78 -3.23
CA HIS A 67 8.58 5.41 -3.38
C HIS A 67 8.44 6.71 -4.14
N LYS A 68 8.97 7.78 -3.57
CA LYS A 68 9.09 9.03 -4.28
C LYS A 68 10.25 8.94 -5.28
N ASP A 69 9.95 9.08 -6.56
CA ASP A 69 10.95 9.20 -7.60
C ASP A 69 11.66 10.57 -7.53
N LYS A 70 12.68 10.74 -8.37
CA LYS A 70 13.47 11.98 -8.49
C LYS A 70 12.65 13.20 -8.96
N ASP A 71 11.52 12.96 -9.63
CA ASP A 71 10.64 13.96 -10.20
C ASP A 71 9.48 14.31 -9.24
N GLY A 72 9.40 13.61 -8.11
CA GLY A 72 8.43 13.82 -7.04
C GLY A 72 7.15 13.00 -7.20
N ASN A 73 7.06 12.11 -8.19
CA ASN A 73 5.95 11.17 -8.32
C ASN A 73 6.14 9.98 -7.39
N TYR A 74 5.06 9.31 -7.02
CA TYR A 74 5.13 8.11 -6.20
C TYR A 74 4.92 6.87 -7.08
N ASP A 75 5.74 5.84 -6.90
CA ASP A 75 5.52 4.53 -7.51
C ASP A 75 5.34 3.46 -6.43
N SER A 76 4.54 2.44 -6.74
CA SER A 76 4.51 1.23 -5.92
C SER A 76 5.62 0.31 -6.37
N GLY A 77 6.85 0.50 -5.89
CA GLY A 77 8.08 -0.23 -6.27
C GLY A 77 8.11 -1.73 -5.94
N GLY A 78 6.98 -2.42 -6.12
CA GLY A 78 6.72 -3.79 -5.71
C GLY A 78 5.96 -3.85 -4.40
N MET A 79 5.03 -4.80 -4.28
CA MET A 79 4.26 -5.03 -3.05
C MET A 79 4.89 -6.19 -2.27
N VAL A 80 5.02 -6.01 -0.96
CA VAL A 80 5.39 -7.11 -0.06
C VAL A 80 4.09 -7.73 0.46
N VAL A 81 3.97 -9.05 0.36
CA VAL A 81 2.77 -9.77 0.80
C VAL A 81 3.13 -10.92 1.74
N SER A 82 2.18 -11.32 2.60
CA SER A 82 2.35 -12.51 3.43
C SER A 82 2.46 -13.77 2.57
N LYS A 83 3.04 -14.82 3.15
CA LYS A 83 3.16 -16.12 2.46
C LYS A 83 1.78 -16.69 2.09
N GLU A 84 0.82 -16.48 2.97
CA GLU A 84 -0.56 -16.90 2.82
C GLU A 84 -1.24 -16.18 1.65
N LEU A 85 -1.09 -14.84 1.54
CA LEU A 85 -1.63 -14.10 0.40
C LEU A 85 -0.91 -14.46 -0.91
N ASN A 86 0.42 -14.61 -0.87
CA ASN A 86 1.21 -14.99 -2.04
C ASN A 86 0.82 -16.36 -2.62
N SER A 87 0.23 -17.25 -1.81
CA SER A 87 -0.28 -18.54 -2.30
C SER A 87 -1.50 -18.41 -3.22
N LEU A 88 -2.13 -17.23 -3.26
CA LEU A 88 -3.27 -16.88 -4.12
C LEU A 88 -2.84 -16.09 -5.38
N ASN A 89 -1.54 -15.94 -5.62
CA ASN A 89 -1.04 -15.13 -6.73
C ASN A 89 -1.42 -15.76 -8.09
N ILE A 90 -1.99 -14.94 -8.97
CA ILE A 90 -2.39 -15.29 -10.33
C ILE A 90 -1.16 -15.06 -11.22
N ASN A 91 -0.19 -15.97 -11.20
CA ASN A 91 0.94 -15.92 -12.13
C ASN A 91 0.49 -16.17 -13.58
#